data_AF-A0AAU2KV05-F1
#
_entry.id   AF-A0AAU2KV05-F1
#
_cell.length_a   1.000
_cell.length_b   1.000
_cell.length_c   1.000
_cell.angle_alpha   90.00
_cell.angle_beta   90.00
_cell.angle_gamma   90.00
#
_symmetry.space_group_name_H-M   'P 1'
#
loop_
_entity.id
_entity.type
_entity.pdbx_description
1 polymer ?
#
loop_
_entity_poly.entity_id
_entity_poly.type
_entity_poly.pdbx_seq_one_letter_code
_entity_poly.pdbx_strand_id
1 'polypeptide(L)'
;MFDERLKEFSQERLGGRPVPEDVRLLATAQWEGRGHPFEQFGITILEPGAQHPLTDTSYLSEKERVDPDIMANCAASEQMARYLKAVAQDEDGNFYGYWLHPQQQKDQQPPPVIKVDTELTYWELGGQTFSEACLYDIAFDDDELFAKVAAELAQLHISIPVSSREGLAELSADPAPEDMHRRLYYAERERLGPPSQR
;
A
#
# COMPACT_ATOMS: atom_id res chain seq x y z
N MET A 1 -18.66 9.27 -14.65
CA MET A 1 -17.72 10.00 -15.55
C MET A 1 -16.27 9.52 -15.40
N PHE A 2 -15.97 8.59 -14.49
CA PHE A 2 -14.62 8.06 -14.30
C PHE A 2 -14.53 6.55 -14.51
N ASP A 3 -15.52 5.94 -15.16
CA ASP A 3 -15.66 4.49 -15.25
C ASP A 3 -14.48 3.84 -16.00
N GLU A 4 -13.97 4.49 -17.05
CA GLU A 4 -12.77 4.06 -17.78
C GLU A 4 -11.52 4.19 -16.91
N ARG A 5 -11.33 5.33 -16.25
CA ARG A 5 -10.21 5.56 -15.32
C ARG A 5 -10.22 4.61 -14.12
N LEU A 6 -11.40 4.29 -13.57
CA LEU A 6 -11.58 3.28 -12.51
C LEU A 6 -11.27 1.88 -13.02
N LYS A 7 -11.60 1.57 -14.28
CA LYS A 7 -11.26 0.30 -14.89
C LYS A 7 -9.75 0.17 -15.07
N GLU A 8 -9.07 1.22 -15.55
CA GLU A 8 -7.60 1.26 -15.65
C GLU A 8 -6.95 1.13 -14.28
N PHE A 9 -7.40 1.92 -13.30
CA PHE A 9 -6.97 1.83 -11.91
C PHE A 9 -7.13 0.40 -11.36
N SER A 10 -8.29 -0.21 -11.56
CA SER A 10 -8.54 -1.60 -11.16
C SER A 10 -7.54 -2.57 -11.79
N GLN A 11 -7.30 -2.48 -13.10
CA GLN A 11 -6.37 -3.37 -13.80
C GLN A 11 -4.93 -3.23 -13.28
N GLU A 12 -4.46 -2.00 -13.14
CA GLU A 12 -3.06 -1.73 -12.81
C GLU A 12 -2.76 -1.84 -11.32
N ARG A 13 -3.65 -1.32 -10.47
CA ARG A 13 -3.44 -1.23 -9.03
C ARG A 13 -3.99 -2.42 -8.29
N LEU A 14 -5.13 -2.97 -8.72
CA LEU A 14 -5.82 -4.05 -8.02
C LEU A 14 -5.78 -5.39 -8.77
N GLY A 15 -5.04 -5.49 -9.88
CA GLY A 15 -4.94 -6.70 -10.69
C GLY A 15 -6.28 -7.12 -11.31
N GLY A 16 -7.12 -6.15 -11.67
CA GLY A 16 -8.44 -6.35 -12.28
C GLY A 16 -9.56 -6.68 -11.29
N ARG A 17 -9.29 -6.63 -9.97
CA ARG A 17 -10.33 -6.81 -8.94
C ARG A 17 -11.25 -5.59 -8.86
N PRO A 18 -12.51 -5.76 -8.40
CA PRO A 18 -13.40 -4.63 -8.16
C PRO A 18 -12.73 -3.59 -7.25
N VAL A 19 -12.89 -2.31 -7.59
CA VAL A 19 -12.41 -1.21 -6.75
C VAL A 19 -13.31 -1.13 -5.50
N PRO A 20 -12.74 -1.22 -4.29
CA PRO A 20 -13.49 -1.01 -3.05
C PRO A 20 -14.20 0.34 -3.05
N GLU A 21 -15.39 0.40 -2.45
CA GLU A 21 -16.26 1.57 -2.56
C GLU A 21 -15.64 2.83 -1.98
N ASP A 22 -14.95 2.73 -0.85
CA ASP A 22 -14.26 3.84 -0.21
C ASP A 22 -13.08 4.34 -1.04
N VAL A 23 -12.28 3.44 -1.61
CA VAL A 23 -11.22 3.78 -2.59
C VAL A 23 -11.81 4.49 -3.80
N ARG A 24 -12.93 4.01 -4.33
CA ARG A 24 -13.63 4.65 -5.46
C ARG A 24 -14.07 6.08 -5.12
N LEU A 25 -14.61 6.29 -3.92
CA LEU A 25 -15.06 7.59 -3.44
C LEU A 25 -13.90 8.57 -3.27
N LEU A 26 -12.81 8.14 -2.63
CA LEU A 26 -11.58 8.93 -2.48
C LEU A 26 -10.99 9.30 -3.84
N ALA A 27 -10.77 8.31 -4.71
CA ALA A 27 -10.19 8.52 -6.04
C ALA A 27 -11.03 9.49 -6.89
N THR A 28 -12.36 9.32 -6.87
CA THR A 28 -13.26 10.21 -7.63
C THR A 28 -13.22 11.63 -7.09
N ALA A 29 -13.20 11.82 -5.76
CA ALA A 29 -13.10 13.14 -5.16
C ALA A 29 -11.78 13.85 -5.52
N GLN A 30 -10.65 13.11 -5.51
CA GLN A 30 -9.35 13.61 -5.97
C GLN A 30 -9.38 14.01 -7.45
N TRP A 31 -9.91 13.14 -8.33
CA TRP A 31 -9.95 13.40 -9.77
C TRP A 31 -10.88 14.53 -10.19
N GLU A 32 -11.91 14.80 -9.39
CA GLU A 32 -12.79 15.96 -9.56
C GLU A 32 -12.16 17.26 -9.04
N GLY A 33 -10.99 17.19 -8.38
CA GLY A 33 -10.35 18.33 -7.73
C GLY A 33 -11.11 18.82 -6.48
N ARG A 34 -12.01 18.00 -5.93
CA ARG A 34 -12.69 18.30 -4.65
C ARG A 34 -11.80 18.01 -3.45
N GLY A 35 -10.78 17.18 -3.65
CA GLY A 35 -9.91 16.68 -2.60
C GLY A 35 -10.57 15.64 -1.71
N HIS A 36 -9.79 15.03 -0.83
CA HIS A 36 -10.30 14.16 0.24
C HIS A 36 -9.54 14.36 1.57
N PRO A 37 -10.09 13.92 2.71
CA PRO A 37 -9.54 14.23 4.04
C PRO A 37 -8.08 13.82 4.23
N PHE A 38 -7.63 12.76 3.56
CA PHE A 38 -6.25 12.28 3.69
C PHE A 38 -5.20 13.14 2.97
N GLU A 39 -5.59 14.02 2.04
CA GLU A 39 -4.63 14.87 1.31
C GLU A 39 -3.92 15.88 2.22
N GLN A 40 -4.55 16.29 3.34
CA GLN A 40 -3.93 17.16 4.34
C GLN A 40 -2.76 16.48 5.08
N PHE A 41 -2.63 15.14 4.94
CA PHE A 41 -1.53 14.32 5.46
C PHE A 41 -0.61 13.80 4.34
N GLY A 42 -0.69 14.41 3.14
CA GLY A 42 0.12 14.02 1.99
C GLY A 42 -0.33 12.74 1.28
N ILE A 43 -1.30 12.00 1.82
CA ILE A 43 -1.78 10.74 1.23
C ILE A 43 -2.66 11.07 0.01
N THR A 44 -2.27 10.54 -1.15
CA THR A 44 -2.97 10.71 -2.44
C THR A 44 -3.19 9.36 -3.10
N ILE A 45 -4.35 9.17 -3.74
CA ILE A 45 -4.64 7.97 -4.52
C ILE A 45 -3.72 7.95 -5.75
N LEU A 46 -3.08 6.81 -5.98
CA LEU A 46 -2.19 6.61 -7.13
C LEU A 46 -2.96 6.72 -8.44
N GLU A 47 -2.38 7.43 -9.40
CA GLU A 47 -2.94 7.53 -10.74
C GLU A 47 -2.70 6.27 -11.58
N PRO A 48 -3.62 5.91 -12.50
CA PRO A 48 -3.28 4.97 -13.57
C PRO A 48 -2.03 5.45 -14.33
N GLY A 49 -1.16 4.51 -14.69
CA GLY A 49 0.11 4.74 -15.39
C GLY A 49 1.30 5.09 -14.49
N ALA A 50 1.09 5.42 -13.20
CA ALA A 50 2.23 5.69 -12.31
C ALA A 50 3.07 4.42 -12.07
N GLN A 51 4.38 4.55 -12.00
CA GLN A 51 5.26 3.41 -11.72
C GLN A 51 4.94 2.81 -10.35
N HIS A 52 5.02 1.48 -10.21
CA HIS A 52 4.86 0.85 -8.90
C HIS A 52 6.11 1.15 -8.06
N PRO A 53 5.99 1.67 -6.82
CA PRO A 53 7.16 2.07 -6.01
C PRO A 53 8.19 0.94 -5.83
N LEU A 54 7.71 -0.27 -5.50
CA LEU A 54 8.56 -1.47 -5.35
C LEU A 54 9.30 -1.91 -6.62
N THR A 55 8.96 -1.40 -7.81
CA THR A 55 9.62 -1.77 -9.07
C THR A 55 10.50 -0.66 -9.62
N ASP A 56 10.59 0.48 -8.94
CA ASP A 56 11.52 1.52 -9.34
C ASP A 56 12.94 1.19 -8.88
N THR A 57 13.84 1.10 -9.85
CA THR A 57 15.28 0.91 -9.64
C THR A 57 16.09 1.95 -10.42
N SER A 58 15.43 3.03 -10.86
CA SER A 58 16.06 4.11 -11.64
C SER A 58 17.11 4.88 -10.84
N TYR A 59 16.98 4.91 -9.51
CA TYR A 59 17.90 5.59 -8.60
C TYR A 59 19.25 4.87 -8.41
N LEU A 60 19.38 3.60 -8.80
CA LEU A 60 20.60 2.83 -8.59
C LEU A 60 21.76 3.29 -9.48
N SER A 61 22.90 3.56 -8.84
CA SER A 61 24.19 3.79 -9.50
C SER A 61 24.77 2.53 -10.14
N GLU A 62 25.76 2.69 -11.01
CA GLU A 62 26.46 1.55 -11.62
C GLU A 62 27.12 0.62 -10.60
N LYS A 63 27.62 1.18 -9.48
CA LYS A 63 28.23 0.41 -8.39
C LYS A 63 27.18 -0.47 -7.70
N GLU A 64 26.00 0.09 -7.44
CA GLU A 64 24.92 -0.63 -6.77
C GLU A 64 24.31 -1.70 -7.67
N ARG A 65 24.26 -1.47 -8.99
CA ARG A 65 23.77 -2.45 -9.98
C ARG A 65 24.63 -3.71 -10.09
N VAL A 66 25.88 -3.68 -9.61
CA VAL A 66 26.74 -4.87 -9.57
C VAL A 66 26.85 -5.48 -8.17
N ASP A 67 26.21 -4.88 -7.17
CA ASP A 67 26.17 -5.40 -5.82
C ASP A 67 25.08 -6.50 -5.71
N PRO A 68 25.44 -7.76 -5.40
CA PRO A 68 24.47 -8.85 -5.34
C PRO A 68 23.48 -8.71 -4.18
N ASP A 69 23.84 -8.01 -3.09
CA ASP A 69 22.92 -7.76 -1.98
C ASP A 69 21.83 -6.79 -2.42
N ILE A 70 22.20 -5.69 -3.07
CA ILE A 70 21.24 -4.71 -3.60
C ILE A 70 20.35 -5.34 -4.68
N MET A 71 20.94 -6.06 -5.63
CA MET A 71 20.17 -6.67 -6.72
C MET A 71 19.21 -7.77 -6.24
N ALA A 72 19.55 -8.51 -5.18
CA ALA A 72 18.62 -9.44 -4.55
C ALA A 72 17.46 -8.72 -3.88
N ASN A 73 17.71 -7.59 -3.21
CA ASN A 73 16.69 -6.75 -2.61
C ASN A 73 15.72 -6.20 -3.67
N CYS A 74 16.25 -5.68 -4.78
CA CYS A 74 15.43 -5.22 -5.91
C CYS A 74 14.58 -6.34 -6.51
N ALA A 75 15.16 -7.52 -6.74
CA ALA A 75 14.43 -8.67 -7.29
C ALA A 75 13.36 -9.20 -6.32
N ALA A 76 13.60 -9.13 -5.01
CA ALA A 76 12.62 -9.48 -4.00
C ALA A 76 11.48 -8.46 -3.93
N SER A 77 11.80 -7.16 -3.99
CA SER A 77 10.83 -6.07 -4.05
C SER A 77 9.91 -6.16 -5.29
N GLU A 78 10.48 -6.45 -6.46
CA GLU A 78 9.70 -6.68 -7.68
C GLU A 78 8.73 -7.87 -7.54
N GLN A 79 9.14 -8.93 -6.85
CA GLN A 79 8.26 -10.04 -6.53
C GLN A 79 7.18 -9.65 -5.51
N MET A 80 7.51 -8.84 -4.51
CA MET A 80 6.55 -8.30 -3.53
C MET A 80 5.45 -7.46 -4.22
N ALA A 81 5.76 -6.71 -5.27
CA ALA A 81 4.77 -5.96 -6.08
C ALA A 81 3.68 -6.83 -6.72
N ARG A 82 3.91 -8.15 -6.82
CA ARG A 82 2.88 -9.09 -7.28
C ARG A 82 1.81 -9.32 -6.22
N TYR A 83 2.19 -9.23 -4.94
CA TYR A 83 1.32 -9.49 -3.79
C TYR A 83 0.75 -8.20 -3.21
N LEU A 84 1.56 -7.14 -3.11
CA LEU A 84 1.12 -5.84 -2.64
C LEU A 84 0.50 -5.03 -3.79
N LYS A 85 -0.76 -4.68 -3.62
CA LYS A 85 -1.54 -3.86 -4.56
C LYS A 85 -1.65 -2.44 -4.06
N ALA A 86 -0.67 -1.61 -4.43
CA ALA A 86 -0.57 -0.21 -4.03
C ALA A 86 -1.77 0.60 -4.56
N VAL A 87 -2.38 1.38 -3.67
CA VAL A 87 -3.57 2.20 -3.89
C VAL A 87 -3.27 3.67 -3.70
N ALA A 88 -2.46 4.03 -2.71
CA ALA A 88 -2.09 5.41 -2.40
C ALA A 88 -0.60 5.52 -2.07
N GLN A 89 -0.13 6.77 -2.06
CA GLN A 89 1.19 7.15 -1.56
C GLN A 89 1.09 8.42 -0.71
N ASP A 90 1.98 8.59 0.27
CA ASP A 90 2.16 9.86 0.98
C ASP A 90 3.29 10.72 0.39
N GLU A 91 3.55 11.88 0.99
CA GLU A 91 4.58 12.83 0.55
C GLU A 91 6.02 12.36 0.82
N ASP A 92 6.20 11.44 1.77
CA ASP A 92 7.48 10.82 2.09
C ASP A 92 7.81 9.63 1.16
N GLY A 93 6.87 9.28 0.28
CA GLY A 93 7.01 8.17 -0.67
C GLY A 93 6.65 6.81 -0.06
N ASN A 94 6.02 6.78 1.12
CA ASN A 94 5.41 5.56 1.63
C ASN A 94 4.18 5.23 0.80
N PHE A 95 3.89 3.94 0.63
CA PHE A 95 2.77 3.47 -0.16
C PHE A 95 1.89 2.54 0.64
N TYR A 96 0.59 2.69 0.39
CA TYR A 96 -0.50 1.99 1.07
C TYR A 96 -1.16 1.07 0.08
N GLY A 97 -1.37 -0.20 0.43
CA GLY A 97 -1.96 -1.15 -0.50
C GLY A 97 -2.48 -2.42 0.13
N TYR A 98 -3.28 -3.16 -0.63
CA TYR A 98 -3.82 -4.44 -0.19
C TYR A 98 -2.78 -5.55 -0.31
N TRP A 99 -2.64 -6.36 0.74
CA TRP A 99 -1.85 -7.58 0.70
C TRP A 99 -2.68 -8.73 0.15
N LEU A 100 -2.37 -9.13 -1.09
CA LEU A 100 -3.11 -10.15 -1.86
C LEU A 100 -2.27 -11.40 -2.10
N HIS A 101 -1.49 -11.80 -1.09
CA HIS A 101 -0.68 -13.01 -1.21
C HIS A 101 -1.56 -14.26 -1.39
N PRO A 102 -1.20 -15.24 -2.26
CA PRO A 102 -2.02 -16.42 -2.51
C PRO A 102 -2.30 -17.32 -1.30
N GLN A 103 -1.45 -17.25 -0.27
CA GLN A 103 -1.61 -17.98 0.99
C GLN A 103 -2.43 -17.22 2.02
N GLN A 104 -2.74 -15.93 1.79
CA GLN A 104 -3.63 -15.18 2.67
C GLN A 104 -4.93 -15.97 2.83
N GLN A 105 -5.39 -16.12 4.07
CA GLN A 105 -6.60 -16.86 4.37
C GLN A 105 -7.74 -16.34 3.50
N LYS A 106 -8.29 -17.19 2.63
CA LYS A 106 -9.30 -16.79 1.64
C LYS A 106 -10.58 -16.24 2.29
N ASP A 107 -10.83 -16.65 3.53
CA ASP A 107 -11.98 -16.25 4.33
C ASP A 107 -11.78 -14.89 5.02
N GLN A 108 -10.56 -14.35 5.04
CA GLN A 108 -10.25 -13.01 5.50
C GLN A 108 -10.60 -12.01 4.40
N GLN A 109 -11.84 -11.54 4.43
CA GLN A 109 -12.35 -10.45 3.61
C GLN A 109 -12.72 -9.28 4.54
N PRO A 110 -12.21 -8.06 4.28
CA PRO A 110 -11.29 -7.69 3.21
C PRO A 110 -9.85 -8.20 3.44
N PRO A 111 -8.98 -8.18 2.42
CA PRO A 111 -7.54 -8.34 2.60
C PRO A 111 -6.96 -7.21 3.46
N PRO A 112 -5.91 -7.48 4.27
CA PRO A 112 -5.28 -6.44 5.08
C PRO A 112 -4.61 -5.37 4.21
N VAL A 113 -4.59 -4.14 4.73
CA VAL A 113 -3.88 -3.02 4.12
C VAL A 113 -2.52 -2.88 4.81
N ILE A 114 -1.49 -2.69 4.00
CA ILE A 114 -0.09 -2.56 4.45
C ILE A 114 0.41 -1.19 4.01
N LYS A 115 1.15 -0.52 4.90
CA LYS A 115 2.05 0.57 4.55
C LYS A 115 3.46 0.05 4.36
N VAL A 116 4.20 0.63 3.43
CA VAL A 116 5.63 0.35 3.28
C VAL A 116 6.36 1.58 2.79
N ASP A 117 7.56 1.78 3.32
CA ASP A 117 8.41 2.91 3.01
C ASP A 117 9.36 2.61 1.84
N THR A 118 10.19 3.60 1.50
CA THR A 118 11.21 3.47 0.46
C THR A 118 12.38 2.55 0.84
N GLU A 119 12.55 2.26 2.15
CA GLU A 119 13.56 1.34 2.69
C GLU A 119 13.04 -0.12 2.79
N LEU A 120 11.81 -0.37 2.38
CA LEU A 120 11.13 -1.67 2.42
C LEU A 120 10.85 -2.17 3.85
N THR A 121 10.58 -1.24 4.77
CA THR A 121 9.94 -1.50 6.05
C THR A 121 8.44 -1.63 5.85
N TYR A 122 7.79 -2.61 6.48
CA TYR A 122 6.35 -2.88 6.32
C TYR A 122 5.61 -2.68 7.63
N TRP A 123 4.40 -2.11 7.55
CA TRP A 123 3.47 -1.98 8.66
C TRP A 123 2.09 -2.52 8.28
N GLU A 124 1.57 -3.40 9.12
CA GLU A 124 0.18 -3.87 9.03
C GLU A 124 -0.74 -2.80 9.62
N LEU A 125 -1.72 -2.35 8.84
CA LEU A 125 -2.65 -1.30 9.25
C LEU A 125 -4.00 -1.91 9.66
N GLY A 126 -4.56 -1.43 10.77
CA GLY A 126 -5.88 -1.85 11.24
C GLY A 126 -7.00 -1.23 10.41
N GLY A 127 -8.10 -1.95 10.23
CA GLY A 127 -9.29 -1.51 9.51
C GLY A 127 -9.83 -2.54 8.53
N GLN A 128 -11.14 -2.52 8.31
CA GLN A 128 -11.87 -3.29 7.32
C GLN A 128 -12.10 -2.51 6.01
N THR A 129 -11.57 -1.30 5.90
CA THR A 129 -11.63 -0.51 4.66
C THR A 129 -10.28 0.17 4.44
N PHE A 130 -10.03 0.66 3.23
CA PHE A 130 -8.82 1.43 2.96
C PHE A 130 -8.79 2.72 3.78
N SER A 131 -9.94 3.37 3.90
CA SER A 131 -10.09 4.60 4.68
C SER A 131 -9.86 4.37 6.17
N GLU A 132 -10.34 3.25 6.72
CA GLU A 132 -10.03 2.84 8.09
C GLU A 132 -8.52 2.62 8.27
N ALA A 133 -7.84 1.98 7.32
CA ALA A 133 -6.40 1.77 7.37
C ALA A 133 -5.58 3.07 7.29
N CYS A 134 -5.94 4.00 6.41
CA CYS A 134 -5.32 5.32 6.38
C CYS A 134 -5.56 6.08 7.70
N LEU A 135 -6.78 6.01 8.24
CA LEU A 135 -7.13 6.65 9.50
C LEU A 135 -6.38 6.03 10.68
N TYR A 136 -6.22 4.70 10.69
CA TYR A 136 -5.38 3.98 11.64
C TYR A 136 -3.99 4.58 11.66
N ASP A 137 -3.35 4.76 10.50
CA ASP A 137 -1.97 5.25 10.41
C ASP A 137 -1.81 6.69 10.92
N ILE A 138 -2.68 7.62 10.48
CA ILE A 138 -2.51 9.05 10.77
C ILE A 138 -2.94 9.47 12.17
N ALA A 139 -3.87 8.75 12.81
CA ALA A 139 -4.47 9.14 14.09
C ALA A 139 -3.81 8.44 15.29
N PHE A 140 -2.51 8.13 15.21
CA PHE A 140 -1.77 7.47 16.28
C PHE A 140 -1.88 8.24 17.61
N ASP A 141 -2.51 7.63 18.62
CA ASP A 141 -2.80 8.21 19.94
C ASP A 141 -3.55 9.57 19.90
N ASP A 142 -4.27 9.87 18.81
CA ASP A 142 -5.01 11.13 18.63
C ASP A 142 -6.49 10.89 18.27
N ASP A 143 -7.30 10.69 19.31
CA ASP A 143 -8.76 10.48 19.19
C ASP A 143 -9.50 11.70 18.63
N GLU A 144 -9.01 12.92 18.88
CA GLU A 144 -9.62 14.14 18.35
C GLU A 144 -9.43 14.21 16.83
N LEU A 145 -8.22 13.89 16.37
CA LEU A 145 -7.92 13.78 14.95
C LEU A 145 -8.72 12.63 14.32
N PHE A 146 -8.81 11.49 14.98
CA PHE A 146 -9.61 10.36 14.52
C PHE A 146 -11.06 10.79 14.25
N ALA A 147 -11.70 11.38 15.26
CA ALA A 147 -13.09 11.81 15.18
C ALA A 147 -13.31 12.89 14.10
N LYS A 148 -12.35 13.83 13.98
CA LYS A 148 -12.39 14.88 12.95
C LYS A 148 -12.35 14.28 11.54
N VAL A 149 -11.37 13.44 11.24
CA VAL A 149 -11.21 12.85 9.90
C VAL A 149 -12.37 11.90 9.59
N ALA A 150 -12.86 11.12 10.56
CA ALA A 150 -14.05 10.28 10.39
C ALA A 150 -15.30 11.12 10.01
N ALA A 151 -15.48 12.30 10.63
CA ALA A 151 -16.57 13.21 10.28
C ALA A 151 -16.41 13.83 8.88
N GLU A 152 -15.18 14.11 8.44
CA GLU A 152 -14.89 14.59 7.08
C GLU A 152 -15.14 13.48 6.03
N LEU A 153 -14.76 12.24 6.34
CA LEU A 153 -15.05 11.07 5.49
C LEU A 153 -16.56 10.83 5.32
N ALA A 154 -17.35 11.06 6.37
CA ALA A 154 -18.80 10.96 6.30
C ALA A 154 -19.41 11.95 5.28
N GLN A 155 -18.79 13.11 5.06
CA GLN A 155 -19.21 14.08 4.03
C GLN A 155 -18.96 13.55 2.60
N LEU A 156 -18.06 12.57 2.45
CA LEU A 156 -17.82 11.82 1.22
C LEU A 156 -18.62 10.51 1.15
N HIS A 157 -19.55 10.29 2.06
CA HIS A 157 -20.32 9.05 2.20
C HIS A 157 -19.49 7.82 2.57
N ILE A 158 -18.32 8.02 3.18
CA ILE A 158 -17.49 6.95 3.75
C ILE A 158 -17.76 6.89 5.26
N SER A 159 -18.31 5.78 5.74
CA SER A 159 -18.65 5.59 7.15
C SER A 159 -17.52 4.90 7.90
N ILE A 160 -17.10 5.47 9.03
CA ILE A 160 -16.23 4.82 10.01
C ILE A 160 -17.10 4.48 11.23
N PRO A 161 -17.39 3.19 11.49
CA PRO A 161 -18.39 2.78 12.47
C PRO A 161 -17.90 2.82 13.93
N VAL A 162 -16.60 3.06 14.14
CA VAL A 162 -15.96 3.11 15.46
C VAL A 162 -15.57 4.54 15.82
N SER A 163 -15.32 4.80 17.11
CA SER A 163 -15.05 6.14 17.64
C SER A 163 -13.57 6.43 17.93
N SER A 164 -12.69 5.45 17.84
CA SER A 164 -11.25 5.60 18.07
C SER A 164 -10.45 4.58 17.25
N ARG A 165 -9.13 4.78 17.20
CA ARG A 165 -8.18 3.91 16.52
C ARG A 165 -8.21 2.48 17.06
N GLU A 166 -8.32 2.30 18.37
CA GLU A 166 -8.34 0.99 19.05
C GLU A 166 -9.59 0.18 18.73
N GLY A 167 -10.65 0.83 18.24
CA GLY A 167 -11.86 0.16 17.77
C GLY A 167 -11.70 -0.50 16.39
N LEU A 168 -10.69 -0.11 15.61
CA LEU A 168 -10.48 -0.65 14.28
C LEU A 168 -10.06 -2.11 14.32
N ALA A 169 -10.52 -2.89 13.35
CA ALA A 169 -10.22 -4.32 13.28
C ALA A 169 -8.73 -4.55 13.00
N GLU A 170 -8.09 -5.44 13.75
CA GLU A 170 -6.75 -5.91 13.45
C GLU A 170 -6.82 -7.03 12.42
N LEU A 171 -6.37 -6.76 11.20
CA LEU A 171 -6.29 -7.74 10.12
C LEU A 171 -4.84 -8.09 9.87
N SER A 172 -4.42 -9.29 10.24
CA SER A 172 -3.04 -9.72 10.04
C SER A 172 -2.78 -10.18 8.60
N ALA A 173 -1.60 -9.85 8.09
CA ALA A 173 -1.11 -10.37 6.82
C ALA A 173 -0.46 -11.75 6.99
N ASP A 174 -0.85 -12.70 6.12
CA ASP A 174 -0.34 -14.06 6.12
C ASP A 174 0.13 -14.47 4.71
N PRO A 175 1.44 -14.72 4.51
CA PRO A 175 2.51 -14.49 5.46
C PRO A 175 2.73 -12.99 5.71
N ALA A 176 3.36 -12.65 6.84
CA ALA A 176 3.76 -11.29 7.13
C ALA A 176 4.62 -10.72 5.98
N PRO A 177 4.41 -9.48 5.52
CA PRO A 177 5.13 -8.91 4.38
C PRO A 177 6.65 -8.89 4.58
N GLU A 178 7.11 -8.59 5.80
CA GLU A 178 8.53 -8.61 6.16
C GLU A 178 9.13 -10.02 6.01
N ASP A 179 8.42 -11.04 6.49
CA ASP A 179 8.86 -12.44 6.37
C ASP A 179 8.92 -12.90 4.91
N MET A 180 7.92 -12.51 4.11
CA MET A 180 7.90 -12.81 2.68
C MET A 180 9.05 -12.12 1.96
N HIS A 181 9.26 -10.83 2.19
CA HIS A 181 10.37 -10.09 1.58
C HIS A 181 11.71 -10.73 1.95
N ARG A 182 11.95 -10.98 3.24
CA ARG A 182 13.18 -11.64 3.71
C ARG A 182 13.41 -13.00 3.05
N ARG A 183 12.36 -13.81 2.89
CA ARG A 183 12.45 -15.11 2.21
C ARG A 183 12.84 -14.96 0.74
N LEU A 184 12.21 -14.02 0.03
CA LEU A 184 12.50 -13.74 -1.38
C LEU A 184 13.93 -13.21 -1.55
N TYR A 185 14.34 -12.30 -0.69
CA TYR A 185 15.71 -11.77 -0.66
C TYR A 185 16.74 -12.89 -0.55
N TYR A 186 16.63 -13.77 0.44
CA TYR A 186 17.61 -14.85 0.62
C TYR A 186 17.62 -15.85 -0.54
N ALA A 187 16.46 -16.14 -1.15
CA ALA A 187 16.39 -16.96 -2.35
C ALA A 187 17.12 -16.32 -3.53
N GLU A 188 16.96 -15.01 -3.72
CA GLU A 188 17.69 -14.27 -4.76
C GLU A 188 19.18 -14.17 -4.48
N ARG A 189 19.57 -14.01 -3.21
CA ARG A 189 20.99 -14.03 -2.80
C ARG A 189 21.67 -15.36 -3.09
N GLU A 190 21.00 -16.46 -2.78
CA GLU A 190 21.51 -17.80 -3.10
C GLU A 190 21.67 -17.97 -4.61
N ARG A 191 20.70 -17.50 -5.39
CA ARG A 191 20.74 -17.54 -6.86
C ARG A 191 21.88 -16.71 -7.46
N LEU A 192 22.14 -15.52 -6.92
CA LEU A 192 23.18 -14.59 -7.41
C LEU A 192 24.60 -14.99 -6.98
N GLY A 193 24.73 -15.78 -5.91
CA GLY A 193 26.02 -16.20 -5.39
C GLY A 193 26.82 -15.07 -4.71
N PRO A 194 28.10 -15.31 -4.38
CA PRO A 194 28.95 -14.30 -3.75
C PRO A 194 29.30 -13.16 -4.72
N PRO A 195 29.68 -11.98 -4.21
CA PRO A 195 30.17 -10.88 -5.04
C PRO A 195 31.31 -11.36 -5.93
N SER A 196 31.23 -11.07 -7.24
CA SER A 196 32.34 -11.33 -8.15
C SER A 196 33.53 -10.49 -7.69
N GLN A 197 34.61 -11.15 -7.23
CA GLN A 197 35.87 -10.46 -6.93
C GLN A 197 36.38 -9.86 -8.25
N ARG A 198 36.31 -8.53 -8.38
CA ARG A 198 37.00 -7.78 -9.43
C ARG A 198 38.33 -7.28 -8.90
#